data_AF-A0A3P7N995-F1
#
_entry.id   AF-A0A3P7N995-F1
#
_cell.length_a   1.000
_cell.length_b   1.000
_cell.length_c   1.000
_cell.angle_alpha   90.00
_cell.angle_beta   90.00
_cell.angle_gamma   90.00
#
_symmetry.space_group_name_H-M   'P 1'
#
loop_
_entity.id
_entity.type
_entity.pdbx_description
1 polymer ?
#
loop_
_entity_poly.entity_id
_entity_poly.type
_entity_poly.pdbx_seq_one_letter_code
_entity_poly.pdbx_strand_id
1 'polypeptide(L)'
;MFTAEKFDESVADRSKFKTTYEETTLLEPEGVQEQIDALVATHKGARAFVRPSGTENIVRVYAEAHTAEDAAALANDVANLIKGLKTSEF
;
A
#
# COMPACT_ATOMS: atom_id res chain seq x y z
N MET A 1 -22.08 1.28 3.36
CA MET A 1 -21.44 1.12 2.03
C MET A 1 -19.98 1.47 2.21
N PHE A 2 -19.06 0.66 1.70
CA PHE A 2 -17.64 1.01 1.64
C PHE A 2 -17.31 1.50 0.23
N THR A 3 -16.33 2.38 0.12
CA THR A 3 -15.79 2.87 -1.14
C THR A 3 -14.30 2.61 -1.18
N ALA A 4 -13.77 2.39 -2.38
CA ALA A 4 -12.40 1.96 -2.59
C ALA A 4 -11.69 2.86 -3.60
N GLU A 5 -10.44 3.15 -3.31
CA GLU A 5 -9.52 3.91 -4.14
C GLU A 5 -8.32 3.06 -4.55
N LYS A 6 -7.77 3.35 -5.73
CA LYS A 6 -6.64 2.63 -6.31
C LYS A 6 -5.62 3.61 -6.86
N PHE A 7 -4.35 3.38 -6.53
CA PHE A 7 -3.23 4.20 -7.00
C PHE A 7 -2.11 3.31 -7.52
N ASP A 8 -1.52 3.71 -8.64
CA ASP A 8 -0.31 3.10 -9.16
C ASP A 8 0.88 4.00 -8.80
N GLU A 9 1.74 3.54 -7.89
CA GLU A 9 2.95 4.27 -7.47
C GLU A 9 4.16 3.70 -8.21
N SER A 10 4.91 4.57 -8.90
CA SER A 10 6.13 4.15 -9.58
C SER A 10 7.22 3.82 -8.57
N VAL A 11 7.96 2.74 -8.75
CA VAL A 11 9.08 2.34 -7.89
C VAL A 11 10.34 2.10 -8.70
N ALA A 12 11.51 2.14 -8.06
CA ALA A 12 12.78 1.88 -8.77
C ALA A 12 12.90 0.40 -9.17
N ASP A 13 12.53 -0.50 -8.26
CA ASP A 13 12.56 -1.95 -8.46
C ASP A 13 11.38 -2.59 -7.74
N ARG A 14 10.43 -3.11 -8.52
CA ARG A 14 9.23 -3.78 -7.98
C ARG A 14 9.54 -5.12 -7.32
N SER A 15 10.66 -5.76 -7.67
CA SER A 15 10.98 -7.12 -7.17
C SER A 15 11.34 -7.15 -5.69
N LYS A 16 11.65 -5.97 -5.11
CA LYS A 16 11.83 -5.75 -3.67
C LYS A 16 10.52 -5.84 -2.88
N PHE A 17 9.37 -5.76 -3.56
CA PHE A 17 8.07 -5.89 -2.95
C PHE A 17 7.57 -7.32 -3.13
N LYS A 18 7.58 -8.11 -2.06
CA LYS A 18 7.08 -9.48 -2.09
C LYS A 18 5.84 -9.57 -1.23
N THR A 19 4.83 -10.28 -1.70
CA THR A 19 3.57 -10.46 -0.99
C THR A 19 3.32 -11.94 -0.68
N THR A 20 2.33 -12.21 0.17
CA THR A 20 1.73 -13.55 0.29
C THR A 20 1.10 -13.99 -1.03
N TYR A 21 0.71 -15.28 -1.11
CA TYR A 21 0.02 -15.86 -2.27
C TYR A 21 -1.28 -15.10 -2.63
N GLU A 22 -1.97 -14.56 -1.62
CA GLU A 22 -3.22 -13.81 -1.79
C GLU A 22 -2.99 -12.34 -2.20
N GLU A 23 -1.73 -11.88 -2.28
CA GLU A 23 -1.34 -10.51 -2.66
C GLU A 23 -1.95 -9.39 -1.79
N THR A 24 -2.33 -9.71 -0.56
CA THR A 24 -2.99 -8.80 0.39
C THR A 24 -2.14 -8.48 1.60
N THR A 25 -0.97 -9.11 1.73
CA THR A 25 -0.01 -8.87 2.79
C THR A 25 1.38 -8.78 2.18
N LEU A 26 2.09 -7.70 2.51
CA LEU A 26 3.46 -7.45 2.10
C LEU A 26 4.42 -8.16 3.08
N LEU A 27 5.34 -8.94 2.54
CA LEU A 27 6.38 -9.67 3.27
C LEU A 27 7.72 -8.95 3.20
N GLU A 28 7.99 -8.28 2.07
CA GLU A 28 9.17 -7.44 1.88
C GLU A 28 8.74 -6.12 1.24
N PRO A 29 9.34 -4.98 1.62
CA PRO A 29 10.36 -4.84 2.66
C PRO A 29 9.82 -5.08 4.09
N GLU A 30 10.68 -5.61 4.98
CA GLU A 30 10.34 -5.87 6.38
C GLU A 30 9.95 -4.55 7.09
N GLY A 31 8.96 -4.61 7.98
CA GLY A 31 8.48 -3.42 8.72
C GLY A 31 7.49 -2.55 7.95
N VAL A 32 7.31 -2.74 6.64
CA VAL A 32 6.38 -1.94 5.84
C VAL A 32 4.93 -2.37 6.05
N GLN A 33 4.67 -3.66 6.19
CA GLN A 33 3.31 -4.14 6.45
C GLN A 33 2.77 -3.63 7.78
N GLU A 34 3.60 -3.61 8.83
CA GLU A 34 3.23 -3.09 10.15
C GLU A 34 2.88 -1.60 10.08
N GLN A 35 3.56 -0.84 9.23
CA GLN A 35 3.24 0.56 8.98
C GLN A 35 1.92 0.73 8.22
N ILE A 36 1.64 -0.13 7.23
CA ILE A 36 0.34 -0.15 6.53
C ILE A 36 -0.77 -0.48 7.53
N ASP A 37 -0.59 -1.49 8.38
CA ASP A 37 -1.58 -1.90 9.39
C ASP A 37 -1.85 -0.76 10.39
N ALA A 38 -0.82 -0.02 10.79
CA ALA A 38 -0.96 1.15 11.65
C ALA A 38 -1.78 2.27 10.99
N LEU A 39 -1.58 2.52 9.69
CA LEU A 39 -2.40 3.47 8.92
C LEU A 39 -3.84 3.00 8.79
N VAL A 40 -4.08 1.71 8.52
CA VAL A 40 -5.45 1.16 8.43
C VAL A 40 -6.17 1.30 9.77
N ALA A 41 -5.48 1.08 10.89
CA ALA A 41 -6.06 1.15 12.23
C ALA A 41 -6.60 2.54 12.62
N THR A 42 -6.17 3.63 11.94
CA THR A 42 -6.71 4.97 12.18
C THR A 42 -8.11 5.16 11.60
N HIS A 43 -8.53 4.30 10.66
CA HIS A 43 -9.83 4.34 10.01
C HIS A 43 -10.65 3.09 10.35
N LYS A 44 -11.73 3.27 11.13
CA LYS A 44 -12.57 2.14 11.57
C LYS A 44 -13.14 1.35 10.39
N GLY A 45 -12.85 0.05 10.36
CA GLY A 45 -13.37 -0.87 9.34
C GLY A 45 -12.73 -0.71 7.96
N ALA A 46 -11.70 0.13 7.84
CA ALA A 46 -10.96 0.29 6.61
C ALA A 46 -10.07 -0.92 6.33
N ARG A 47 -9.59 -1.00 5.09
CA ARG A 47 -8.60 -1.98 4.65
C ARG A 47 -7.71 -1.35 3.61
N ALA A 48 -6.41 -1.63 3.67
CA ALA A 48 -5.49 -1.28 2.61
C ALA A 48 -4.47 -2.39 2.40
N PHE A 49 -3.97 -2.51 1.16
CA PHE A 49 -2.87 -3.41 0.85
C PHE A 49 -2.12 -2.92 -0.39
N VAL A 50 -0.92 -3.48 -0.53
CA VAL A 50 0.06 -3.09 -1.53
C VAL A 50 0.54 -4.34 -2.26
N ARG A 51 0.58 -4.32 -3.59
CA ARG A 51 1.13 -5.42 -4.40
C ARG A 51 1.94 -4.93 -5.59
N PRO A 52 3.05 -5.60 -5.95
CA PRO A 52 3.83 -5.23 -7.13
C PRO A 52 3.05 -5.50 -8.43
N SER A 53 3.33 -4.73 -9.48
CA SER A 53 2.87 -5.10 -10.83
C SER A 53 3.66 -6.29 -11.38
N GLY A 54 3.03 -7.11 -12.21
CA GLY A 54 3.68 -8.25 -12.87
C GLY A 54 4.63 -7.84 -14.00
N THR A 55 4.42 -6.68 -14.61
CA THR A 55 5.08 -6.29 -15.87
C THR A 55 5.80 -4.94 -15.81
N GLU A 56 5.50 -4.10 -14.83
CA GLU A 56 5.96 -2.71 -14.78
C GLU A 56 6.59 -2.40 -13.44
N ASN A 57 7.57 -1.50 -13.40
CA ASN A 57 8.19 -1.02 -12.15
C ASN A 57 7.28 -0.06 -11.39
N ILE A 58 6.12 -0.59 -11.01
CA ILE A 58 5.09 0.07 -10.22
C ILE A 58 4.60 -0.88 -9.14
N VAL A 59 4.03 -0.28 -8.10
CA VAL A 59 3.35 -0.95 -7.01
C VAL A 59 1.92 -0.40 -6.96
N ARG A 60 0.96 -1.30 -6.83
CA ARG A 60 -0.46 -0.97 -6.77
C ARG A 60 -0.90 -0.87 -5.33
N VAL A 61 -1.47 0.26 -4.98
CA VAL A 61 -2.06 0.55 -3.68
C VAL A 61 -3.57 0.43 -3.81
N TYR A 62 -4.17 -0.30 -2.88
CA TYR A 62 -5.62 -0.37 -2.70
C TYR A 62 -5.94 0.12 -1.29
N ALA A 63 -6.98 0.95 -1.16
CA ALA A 63 -7.55 1.29 0.13
C ALA A 63 -9.08 1.36 0.01
N GLU A 64 -9.78 0.87 1.03
CA GLU A 64 -11.23 1.02 1.17
C GLU A 64 -11.58 1.52 2.57
N ALA A 65 -12.60 2.37 2.64
CA ALA A 65 -13.11 2.95 3.87
C ALA A 65 -14.61 3.29 3.74
N HIS A 66 -15.21 3.77 4.84
CA HIS A 66 -16.63 4.11 4.87
C HIS A 66 -16.99 5.36 4.05
N THR A 67 -16.05 6.30 3.88
CA THR A 67 -16.22 7.52 3.11
C THR A 67 -15.18 7.59 1.99
N ALA A 68 -15.47 8.36 0.93
CA ALA A 68 -14.55 8.51 -0.19
C ALA A 68 -13.31 9.30 0.24
N GLU A 69 -13.52 10.28 1.11
CA GLU A 69 -12.48 11.08 1.72
C GLU A 69 -11.51 10.21 2.53
N ASP A 70 -12.01 9.30 3.38
CA ASP A 70 -11.15 8.39 4.16
C ASP A 70 -10.42 7.38 3.27
N ALA A 71 -11.09 6.83 2.25
CA ALA A 71 -10.46 5.88 1.34
C ALA A 71 -9.33 6.55 0.54
N ALA A 72 -9.56 7.78 0.07
CA ALA A 72 -8.55 8.58 -0.62
C ALA A 72 -7.41 8.98 0.33
N ALA A 73 -7.71 9.40 1.57
CA ALA A 73 -6.69 9.74 2.55
C ALA A 73 -5.78 8.54 2.86
N LEU A 74 -6.38 7.38 3.18
CA LEU A 74 -5.65 6.15 3.46
C LEU A 74 -4.81 5.70 2.27
N ALA A 75 -5.36 5.75 1.05
CA ALA A 75 -4.61 5.40 -0.16
C ALA A 75 -3.40 6.33 -0.38
N ASN A 76 -3.57 7.63 -0.15
CA ASN A 76 -2.48 8.61 -0.27
C ASN A 76 -1.41 8.40 0.79
N ASP A 77 -1.78 8.12 2.04
CA ASP A 77 -0.82 7.85 3.12
C ASP A 77 -0.01 6.60 2.85
N VAL A 78 -0.65 5.53 2.37
CA VAL A 78 0.05 4.30 1.95
C VAL A 78 0.95 4.57 0.74
N ALA A 79 0.50 5.31 -0.27
CA ALA A 79 1.34 5.68 -1.41
C ALA A 79 2.57 6.51 -0.99
N ASN A 80 2.40 7.46 -0.08
CA ASN A 80 3.48 8.27 0.48
C ASN A 80 4.48 7.42 1.26
N LEU A 81 4.02 6.43 2.04
CA LEU A 81 4.88 5.46 2.70
C LEU A 81 5.76 4.72 1.67
N ILE A 82 5.15 4.18 0.60
CA ILE A 82 5.89 3.46 -0.45
C ILE A 82 6.90 4.37 -1.16
N LYS A 83 6.51 5.63 -1.42
CA LYS A 83 7.40 6.63 -2.02
C LYS A 83 8.58 6.98 -1.12
N GLY A 84 8.36 7.01 0.20
CA GLY A 84 9.38 7.27 1.24
C GLY A 84 10.42 6.16 1.38
N LEU A 85 10.13 4.93 0.92
CA LEU A 85 11.12 3.83 0.90
C LEU A 85 12.31 4.11 -0.05
N LYS A 86 12.20 5.13 -0.91
CA LYS A 86 13.25 5.56 -1.85
C LYS A 86 14.26 6.50 -1.20
N THR A 87 14.96 6.17 -0.11
CA THR A 87 16.14 7.02 0.27
C THR A 87 17.16 6.47 1.26
N SER A 88 17.13 5.20 1.68
CA SER A 88 18.20 4.69 2.54
C SER A 88 18.42 3.20 2.34
N GLU A 89 19.54 2.91 1.67
CA GLU A 89 20.44 1.78 1.91
C GLU A 89 19.80 0.41 2.20
N PHE A 90 19.59 -0.34 1.13
CA PHE A 90 20.23 -1.66 1.00
C PHE A 90 21.27 -1.57 -0.12
#